data_AF-A0AAV1L1S2-F1
#
_entry.id   AF-A0AAV1L1S2-F1
#
_cell.length_a   1.000
_cell.length_b   1.000
_cell.length_c   1.000
_cell.angle_alpha   90.00
_cell.angle_beta   90.00
_cell.angle_gamma   90.00
#
_symmetry.space_group_name_H-M   'P 1'
#
loop_
_entity.id
_entity.type
_entity.pdbx_description
1 polymer ?
#
loop_
_entity_poly.entity_id
_entity_poly.type
_entity_poly.pdbx_seq_one_letter_code
_entity_poly.pdbx_strand_id
1 'polypeptide(L)'
;MQDNNNSHWSEGLRFVQLMKNRAFHAGIKQSPYEALFGCKVKVGLQLPNDSTQNVETEEDLEKIIQDLTKKEEDPEITACEFSKVNTKTSQVSNND
;
A
#
# COMPACT_ATOMS: atom_id res chain seq x y z
N MET A 1 -18.40 0.81 16.45
CA MET A 1 -19.46 -0.20 16.27
C MET A 1 -19.95 -0.82 17.57
N GLN A 2 -19.21 -0.74 18.68
CA GLN A 2 -19.56 -1.52 19.87
C GLN A 2 -20.85 -1.02 20.56
N ASP A 3 -21.11 0.29 20.59
CA ASP A 3 -22.30 0.85 21.29
C ASP A 3 -23.08 1.90 20.45
N ASN A 4 -22.92 1.91 19.12
CA ASN A 4 -23.63 2.85 18.27
C ASN A 4 -24.75 2.10 17.54
N ASN A 5 -26.02 2.50 17.75
CA ASN A 5 -27.23 1.95 17.11
C ASN A 5 -27.28 2.22 15.60
N ASN A 6 -26.17 1.97 14.93
CA ASN A 6 -25.92 2.23 13.53
C ASN A 6 -25.90 0.87 12.81
N SER A 7 -26.81 0.70 11.84
CA SER A 7 -26.98 -0.52 11.05
C SER A 7 -25.95 -0.69 9.92
N HIS A 8 -25.04 0.28 9.71
CA HIS A 8 -24.04 0.31 8.65
C HIS A 8 -22.79 -0.55 8.97
N TRP A 9 -22.94 -1.66 9.69
CA TRP A 9 -21.83 -2.54 10.07
C TRP A 9 -21.10 -3.15 8.86
N SER A 10 -21.82 -3.33 7.76
CA SER A 10 -21.28 -3.86 6.50
C SER A 10 -20.21 -2.93 5.91
N GLU A 11 -20.31 -1.62 6.09
CA GLU A 11 -19.32 -0.65 5.62
C GLU A 11 -17.97 -0.82 6.35
N GLY A 12 -18.03 -1.16 7.64
CA GLY A 12 -16.84 -1.39 8.45
C GLY A 12 -16.13 -2.71 8.18
N LEU A 13 -16.80 -3.66 7.52
CA LEU A 13 -16.30 -5.04 7.38
C LEU A 13 -14.96 -5.11 6.64
N ARG A 14 -14.77 -4.26 5.62
CA ARG A 14 -13.50 -4.16 4.87
C ARG A 14 -12.31 -3.82 5.78
N PHE A 15 -12.52 -2.96 6.78
CA PHE A 15 -11.48 -2.55 7.73
C PHE A 15 -11.19 -3.68 8.72
N VAL A 16 -12.23 -4.35 9.23
CA VAL A 16 -12.08 -5.50 10.12
C VAL A 16 -11.31 -6.62 9.42
N GLN A 17 -11.67 -6.93 8.17
CA GLN A 17 -10.98 -7.94 7.37
C GLN A 17 -9.51 -7.56 7.16
N LEU A 18 -9.21 -6.31 6.78
CA LEU A 18 -7.83 -5.84 6.65
C LEU A 18 -7.05 -5.99 7.96
N MET A 19 -7.65 -5.60 9.10
CA MET A 19 -7.03 -5.71 10.41
C MET A 19 -6.71 -7.16 10.79
N LYS A 20 -7.64 -8.09 10.53
CA LYS A 20 -7.44 -9.52 10.82
C LYS A 20 -6.42 -10.16 9.87
N ASN A 21 -6.48 -9.84 8.59
CA ASN A 21 -5.61 -10.46 7.58
C ASN A 21 -4.18 -9.94 7.61
N ARG A 22 -3.94 -8.72 8.11
CA ARG A 22 -2.58 -8.18 8.29
C ARG A 22 -1.90 -8.62 9.60
N ALA A 23 -2.66 -9.12 10.56
CA ALA A 23 -2.11 -9.48 11.86
C ALA A 23 -1.18 -10.69 11.73
N PHE A 24 -0.05 -10.65 12.45
CA PHE A 24 0.86 -11.78 12.50
C PHE A 24 0.18 -12.98 13.16
N HIS A 25 0.22 -14.14 12.50
CA HIS A 25 -0.34 -15.37 13.03
C HIS A 25 0.78 -16.37 13.36
N ALA A 26 0.94 -16.69 14.66
CA ALA A 26 2.07 -17.49 15.15
C ALA A 26 2.16 -18.89 14.53
N GLY A 27 1.02 -19.53 14.21
CA GLY A 27 1.01 -20.87 13.62
C GLY A 27 1.61 -20.94 12.21
N ILE A 28 1.36 -19.94 11.37
CA ILE A 28 1.89 -19.87 9.99
C ILE A 28 3.16 -19.00 9.90
N LYS A 29 3.60 -18.40 11.01
CA LYS A 29 4.77 -17.51 11.13
C LYS A 29 4.78 -16.31 10.17
N GLN A 30 3.60 -15.88 9.72
CA GLN A 30 3.39 -14.70 8.88
C GLN A 30 1.93 -14.23 9.01
N SER A 31 1.55 -13.14 8.34
CA SER A 31 0.15 -12.74 8.27
C SER A 31 -0.66 -13.61 7.29
N PRO A 32 -1.96 -13.84 7.51
CA PRO A 32 -2.81 -14.53 6.54
C PRO A 32 -2.78 -13.90 5.13
N TYR A 33 -2.64 -12.57 5.04
CA TYR A 33 -2.47 -11.88 3.77
C TYR A 33 -1.17 -12.29 3.07
N GLU A 34 -0.03 -12.27 3.77
CA GLU A 34 1.25 -12.70 3.20
C GLU A 34 1.22 -14.17 2.78
N ALA A 35 0.59 -15.04 3.57
CA ALA A 35 0.46 -16.46 3.24
C ALA A 35 -0.32 -16.69 1.93
N LEU A 36 -1.33 -15.86 1.63
CA LEU A 36 -2.16 -16.00 0.45
C LEU A 36 -1.56 -15.32 -0.79
N PHE A 37 -1.02 -14.11 -0.63
CA PHE A 37 -0.57 -13.27 -1.74
C PHE A 37 0.95 -13.27 -1.94
N GLY A 38 1.71 -13.85 -1.03
CA GLY A 38 3.18 -13.88 -1.09
C GLY A 38 3.86 -12.52 -0.92
N CYS A 39 3.11 -11.48 -0.54
CA CYS A 39 3.64 -10.13 -0.33
C CYS A 39 3.04 -9.46 0.90
N LYS A 40 3.75 -8.47 1.44
CA LYS A 40 3.27 -7.65 2.55
C LYS A 40 2.09 -6.80 2.11
N VAL A 41 1.10 -6.70 2.98
CA VAL A 41 -0.02 -5.79 2.76
C VAL A 41 0.49 -4.34 2.67
N LYS A 42 0.08 -3.63 1.63
CA LYS A 42 0.34 -2.19 1.51
C LYS A 42 -0.76 -1.44 2.28
N VAL A 43 -0.35 -0.64 3.25
CA VAL A 43 -1.25 0.20 4.04
C VAL A 43 -0.85 1.65 3.82
N GLY A 44 -1.83 2.50 3.54
CA GLY A 44 -1.61 3.92 3.27
C GLY A 44 -1.40 4.22 1.78
N LEU A 45 -1.08 5.48 1.52
CA LEU A 45 -0.81 6.00 0.19
C LEU A 45 0.69 6.05 -0.04
N GLN A 46 1.16 5.45 -1.14
CA GLN A 46 2.56 5.53 -1.55
C GLN A 46 2.65 6.55 -2.69
N LEU A 47 3.21 7.73 -2.39
CA LEU A 47 3.46 8.78 -3.37
C LEU A 47 4.92 8.69 -3.88
N PRO A 48 5.20 9.04 -5.14
CA PRO A 48 6.57 9.19 -5.63
C PRO A 48 7.32 10.24 -4.80
N ASN A 49 8.57 9.94 -4.43
CA ASN A 49 9.40 10.81 -3.58
C ASN A 49 9.55 12.24 -4.14
N ASP A 50 9.46 12.41 -5.46
CA ASP A 50 9.60 13.71 -6.12
C ASP A 50 8.31 14.55 -6.01
N SER A 51 7.16 13.92 -5.73
CA SER A 51 5.85 14.58 -5.69
C SER A 51 5.48 15.11 -4.30
N THR A 52 6.22 14.74 -3.25
CA THR A 52 5.88 15.11 -1.86
C THR A 52 6.59 16.35 -1.35
N GLN A 53 7.44 17.00 -2.16
CA GLN A 53 8.26 18.12 -1.67
C GLN A 53 7.48 19.42 -1.46
N ASN A 54 6.24 19.54 -1.98
CA ASN A 54 5.46 20.77 -1.85
C ASN A 54 3.95 20.52 -2.01
N VAL A 55 3.39 19.64 -1.16
CA VAL A 55 1.93 19.44 -1.07
C VAL A 55 1.47 20.06 0.24
N GLU A 56 0.79 21.20 0.16
CA GLU A 56 0.28 21.90 1.35
C GLU A 56 -1.24 21.79 1.47
N THR A 57 -1.95 21.65 0.34
CA THR A 57 -3.41 21.58 0.32
C THR A 57 -3.96 20.35 -0.42
N GLU A 58 -5.26 20.10 -0.27
CA GLU A 58 -5.96 19.01 -0.99
C GLU A 58 -5.94 19.25 -2.50
N GLU A 59 -6.03 20.50 -2.95
CA GLU A 59 -5.99 20.88 -4.35
C GLU A 59 -4.63 20.55 -5.01
N ASP A 60 -3.53 20.66 -4.25
CA ASP A 60 -2.20 20.24 -4.72
C ASP A 60 -2.16 18.73 -5.01
N LEU A 61 -2.80 17.91 -4.16
CA LEU A 61 -2.92 16.47 -4.39
C LEU A 61 -3.77 16.15 -5.62
N GLU A 62 -4.89 16.84 -5.80
CA GLU A 62 -5.75 16.65 -6.97
C GLU A 62 -4.99 16.95 -8.26
N LYS A 63 -4.18 18.01 -8.28
CA LYS A 63 -3.36 18.37 -9.43
C LYS A 63 -2.32 17.30 -9.77
N ILE A 64 -1.67 16.74 -8.75
CA ILE A 64 -0.71 15.62 -8.94
C ILE A 64 -1.41 14.40 -9.54
N ILE A 65 -2.60 14.04 -9.04
CA ILE A 65 -3.39 12.90 -9.57
C ILE A 65 -3.77 13.15 -11.04
N GLN A 66 -4.21 14.36 -11.39
CA GLN A 66 -4.53 14.73 -12.76
C GLN A 66 -3.30 14.68 -13.69
N ASP A 67 -2.13 15.10 -13.21
CA ASP A 67 -0.92 15.09 -14.02
C ASP A 67 -0.32 13.70 -14.22
N LEU A 68 -0.55 12.77 -13.28
CA LEU A 68 -0.21 11.35 -13.44
C LEU A 68 -1.14 10.66 -14.47
N THR A 69 -2.44 10.91 -14.39
CA THR A 69 -3.44 10.29 -15.29
C THR A 69 -3.33 10.77 -16.74
N LYS A 70 -2.91 12.01 -16.98
CA LYS A 70 -2.66 12.54 -18.34
C LYS A 70 -1.44 11.92 -19.05
N LYS A 71 -0.56 11.23 -18.32
CA LYS A 71 0.67 10.63 -18.88
C LYS A 71 0.50 9.18 -19.33
N GLU A 72 -0.65 8.55 -19.07
CA GLU A 72 -0.92 7.12 -19.35
C GLU A 72 -1.80 6.91 -20.60
N GLU A 73 -1.48 7.54 -21.73
CA GLU A 73 -1.93 7.06 -23.06
C GLU A 73 -0.86 6.13 -23.66
N ASP A 74 -0.66 4.95 -23.06
CA ASP A 74 -0.16 3.75 -23.76
C ASP A 74 -0.56 2.50 -22.94
N PRO A 75 -1.09 1.42 -23.56
CA PRO A 75 -1.82 0.40 -22.83
C PRO A 75 -0.90 -0.67 -22.23
N GLU A 76 -1.40 -1.23 -21.13
CA GLU A 76 -1.11 -2.57 -20.62
C GLU A 76 0.01 -2.69 -19.56
N ILE A 77 -0.35 -2.43 -18.30
CA ILE A 77 0.36 -3.04 -17.16
C ILE A 77 -0.67 -3.62 -16.18
N THR A 78 -0.82 -4.95 -16.29
CA THR A 78 -1.59 -5.78 -15.35
C THR A 78 -0.92 -5.76 -13.97
N ALA A 79 -1.74 -5.69 -12.91
CA ALA A 79 -1.43 -5.32 -11.53
C ALA A 79 -0.45 -6.21 -10.72
N CYS A 80 0.64 -6.73 -11.30
CA CYS A 80 1.58 -7.61 -10.57
C CYS A 80 3.09 -7.40 -10.75
N GLU A 81 3.60 -6.46 -11.55
CA GLU A 81 5.06 -6.38 -11.80
C GLU A 81 5.80 -5.10 -11.39
N PHE A 82 5.39 -4.41 -10.31
CA PHE A 82 6.22 -3.31 -9.78
C PHE A 82 7.35 -3.76 -8.82
N SER A 83 7.70 -5.05 -8.78
CA SER A 83 8.63 -5.62 -7.78
C SER A 83 10.00 -6.03 -8.33
N LYS A 84 10.52 -5.42 -9.42
CA LYS A 84 11.87 -5.74 -9.94
C LYS A 84 12.87 -4.59 -10.09
N VAL A 85 12.57 -3.35 -9.68
CA VAL A 85 13.59 -2.28 -9.69
C VAL A 85 13.74 -1.71 -8.28
N ASN A 86 14.63 -2.31 -7.49
CA ASN A 86 15.86 -1.66 -6.99
C ASN A 86 16.51 -2.53 -5.89
N THR A 87 17.32 -3.51 -6.26
CA THR A 87 18.33 -4.09 -5.37
C THR A 87 19.67 -4.16 -6.09
N LYS A 88 20.33 -3.00 -6.27
CA LYS A 88 21.79 -2.98 -6.32
C LYS A 88 22.35 -1.82 -5.50
N THR A 89 23.27 -2.22 -4.64
CA THR A 89 24.33 -1.42 -3.99
C THR A 89 23.99 -0.84 -2.63
N SER A 90 24.21 -1.65 -1.59
CA SER A 90 25.11 -1.26 -0.50
C SER A 90 25.90 -2.49 -0.07
N GLN A 91 27.10 -2.61 -0.64
CA GLN A 91 28.20 -3.29 0.01
C GLN A 91 28.55 -2.46 1.25
N VAL A 92 28.32 -2.98 2.46
CA VAL A 92 29.08 -2.57 3.63
C VAL A 92 29.66 -3.84 4.25
N SER A 93 30.98 -3.83 4.26
CA SER A 93 31.94 -4.80 4.72
C SER A 93 31.67 -5.32 6.14
N ASN A 94 31.73 -6.63 6.29
CA ASN A 94 32.16 -7.26 7.52
C ASN A 94 33.67 -7.00 7.69
N ASN A 95 34.08 -6.46 8.83
CA ASN A 95 35.36 -6.76 9.47
C ASN A 95 35.24 -6.42 10.96
N ASP A 96 35.92 -7.28 11.73
CA ASP A 96 36.13 -7.35 13.19
C ASP A 96 35.06 -8.08 14.03
#